data_AF-D8G8C5-F1
#
_entry.id   AF-D8G8C5-F1
#
_cell.length_a   1.000
_cell.length_b   1.000
_cell.length_c   1.000
_cell.angle_alpha   90.00
_cell.angle_beta   90.00
_cell.angle_gamma   90.00
#
_symmetry.space_group_name_H-M   'P 1'
#
loop_
_entity.id
_entity.type
_entity.pdbx_description
1 polymer ?
#
loop_
_entity_poly.entity_id
_entity_poly.type
_entity_poly.pdbx_seq_one_letter_code
_entity_poly.pdbx_strand_id
1 'polypeptide(L)'
;MGLKPGISLYFEGVKVTKSKGFGDFNIVAKWKKTYHGKKTKEPWFLLTNMNSLSQVVSAYKKRMGIEEMFRDFKKGGYNLEATQLEGKRLLSLLLLITFAYTQATLAGDNLQGKGVANYVGRPKEAKRQNRRHSRFYLGLHGQDWLDSLDIFAKEVEELVSLSPQKRRYYQRGRRVTSLIQSAF
;
A
#
# COMPACT_ATOMS: atom_id res chain seq x y z
N MET A 1 -27.96 -4.92 -22.12
CA MET A 1 -28.03 -3.72 -21.25
C MET A 1 -27.00 -2.70 -21.71
N GLY A 2 -27.44 -1.52 -22.18
CA GLY A 2 -26.60 -0.47 -22.80
C GLY A 2 -25.68 0.27 -21.82
N LEU A 3 -24.90 -0.46 -21.02
CA LEU A 3 -23.93 0.16 -20.13
C LEU A 3 -22.86 0.87 -20.98
N LYS A 4 -22.67 2.17 -20.73
CA LYS A 4 -21.68 3.00 -21.43
C LYS A 4 -20.75 3.65 -20.41
N PRO A 5 -19.52 4.05 -20.80
CA PRO A 5 -18.61 4.79 -19.92
C PRO A 5 -19.29 5.98 -19.25
N GLY A 6 -19.24 6.05 -17.92
CA GLY A 6 -19.86 7.09 -17.10
C GLY A 6 -21.17 6.67 -16.44
N ILE A 7 -21.75 5.53 -16.81
CA ILE A 7 -23.01 5.03 -16.24
C ILE A 7 -22.72 4.13 -15.03
N SER A 8 -23.55 4.25 -14.00
CA SER A 8 -23.65 3.31 -12.88
C SER A 8 -25.11 2.91 -12.67
N LEU A 9 -25.36 1.63 -12.48
CA LEU A 9 -26.68 1.04 -12.21
C LEU A 9 -26.60 0.23 -10.93
N TYR A 10 -27.69 0.23 -10.17
CA TYR A 10 -27.84 -0.49 -8.92
C TYR A 10 -29.22 -1.17 -8.93
N PHE A 11 -29.22 -2.50 -8.85
CA PHE A 11 -30.43 -3.31 -8.86
C PHE A 11 -30.54 -4.01 -7.52
N GLU A 12 -31.62 -3.77 -6.80
CA GLU A 12 -31.87 -4.35 -5.47
C GLU A 12 -32.67 -5.65 -5.58
N GLY A 13 -32.43 -6.58 -4.65
CA GLY A 13 -33.27 -7.77 -4.50
C GLY A 13 -33.33 -8.68 -5.74
N VAL A 14 -32.25 -8.72 -6.52
CA VAL A 14 -32.16 -9.57 -7.70
C VAL A 14 -31.97 -11.01 -7.24
N LYS A 15 -32.94 -11.86 -7.58
CA LYS A 15 -32.84 -13.31 -7.38
C LYS A 15 -31.79 -13.88 -8.32
N VAL A 16 -30.66 -14.31 -7.76
CA VAL A 16 -29.58 -14.95 -8.53
C VAL A 16 -29.69 -16.45 -8.33
N THR A 17 -29.58 -17.27 -9.38
CA THR A 17 -29.57 -18.73 -9.24
C THR A 17 -28.60 -19.35 -10.24
N LYS A 18 -27.67 -20.21 -9.79
CA LYS A 18 -26.83 -21.04 -10.68
C LYS A 18 -27.38 -22.47 -10.80
N SER A 19 -27.75 -23.03 -9.65
CA SER A 19 -28.60 -24.20 -9.42
C SER A 19 -29.12 -24.00 -7.99
N LYS A 20 -30.41 -24.32 -7.72
CA LYS A 20 -31.17 -24.03 -6.48
C LYS A 20 -30.29 -23.62 -5.27
N GLY A 21 -30.26 -22.34 -4.89
CA GLY A 21 -29.61 -21.92 -3.63
C GLY A 21 -28.89 -20.57 -3.57
N PHE A 22 -28.95 -19.73 -4.60
CA PHE A 22 -28.51 -18.33 -4.44
C PHE A 22 -29.75 -17.49 -4.07
N GLY A 23 -29.66 -16.76 -2.95
CA GLY A 23 -30.74 -15.91 -2.45
C GLY A 23 -30.89 -14.62 -3.25
N ASP A 24 -31.54 -13.64 -2.64
CA ASP A 24 -31.68 -12.31 -3.23
C ASP A 24 -30.42 -11.48 -2.93
N PHE A 25 -29.90 -10.82 -3.97
CA PHE A 25 -28.69 -10.01 -3.90
C PHE A 25 -28.86 -8.70 -4.66
N ASN A 26 -28.02 -7.73 -4.32
CA ASN A 26 -27.93 -6.49 -5.08
C ASN A 26 -26.89 -6.66 -6.21
N ILE A 27 -27.19 -6.13 -7.39
CA ILE A 27 -26.28 -6.13 -8.54
C ILE A 27 -25.88 -4.70 -8.87
N VAL A 28 -24.58 -4.48 -8.98
CA VAL A 28 -24.01 -3.20 -9.39
C VAL A 28 -23.35 -3.33 -10.74
N ALA A 29 -23.73 -2.49 -11.70
CA ALA A 29 -23.05 -2.36 -12.98
C ALA A 29 -22.44 -0.95 -13.09
N LYS A 30 -21.12 -0.82 -13.18
CA LYS A 30 -20.44 0.48 -13.22
C LYS A 30 -19.37 0.55 -14.29
N TRP A 31 -19.48 1.51 -15.21
CA TRP A 31 -18.41 1.82 -16.15
C TRP A 31 -17.80 3.18 -15.84
N LYS A 32 -16.51 3.21 -15.52
CA LYS A 32 -15.78 4.46 -15.30
C LYS A 32 -15.86 5.36 -16.56
N LYS A 33 -16.12 6.66 -16.37
CA LYS A 33 -16.10 7.65 -17.45
C LYS A 33 -14.72 7.69 -18.10
N THR A 34 -14.70 7.86 -19.43
CA THR A 34 -13.46 8.11 -20.16
C THR A 34 -12.97 9.51 -19.86
N TYR A 35 -11.70 9.65 -19.51
CA TYR A 35 -11.10 10.95 -19.17
C TYR A 35 -9.68 11.03 -19.76
N HIS A 36 -9.35 12.14 -20.42
CA HIS A 36 -8.05 12.33 -21.12
C HIS A 36 -7.66 11.15 -22.04
N GLY A 37 -8.61 10.66 -22.84
CA GLY A 37 -8.39 9.51 -23.73
C GLY A 37 -8.20 8.15 -23.01
N LYS A 38 -8.18 8.11 -21.68
CA LYS A 38 -8.06 6.87 -20.90
C LYS A 38 -9.43 6.25 -20.66
N LYS A 39 -9.75 5.21 -21.43
CA LYS A 39 -10.96 4.39 -21.29
C LYS A 39 -10.64 3.13 -20.50
N THR A 40 -11.48 2.77 -19.53
CA THR A 40 -11.39 1.44 -18.91
C THR A 40 -11.93 0.40 -19.89
N LYS A 41 -11.16 -0.67 -20.11
CA LYS A 41 -11.50 -1.72 -21.08
C LYS A 41 -12.88 -2.32 -20.82
N GLU A 42 -13.18 -2.57 -19.55
CA GLU A 42 -14.39 -3.26 -19.12
C GLU A 42 -15.11 -2.51 -17.99
N PRO A 43 -16.44 -2.64 -17.89
CA PRO A 43 -17.18 -2.22 -16.71
C PRO A 43 -17.06 -3.22 -15.55
N TRP A 44 -17.42 -2.78 -14.36
CA TRP A 44 -17.59 -3.65 -13.20
C TRP A 44 -19.02 -4.18 -13.15
N PHE A 45 -19.16 -5.49 -12.98
CA PHE A 45 -20.40 -6.14 -12.58
C PHE A 45 -20.16 -6.82 -11.23
N LEU A 46 -20.83 -6.33 -10.18
CA LEU A 46 -20.60 -6.75 -8.81
C LEU A 46 -21.89 -7.30 -8.21
N LEU A 47 -21.80 -8.48 -7.63
CA LEU A 47 -22.85 -9.08 -6.81
C LEU A 47 -22.55 -8.77 -5.34
N THR A 48 -23.53 -8.25 -4.60
CA THR A 48 -23.28 -7.73 -3.24
C THR A 48 -24.52 -7.77 -2.36
N ASN A 49 -24.32 -7.84 -1.05
CA ASN A 49 -25.35 -7.66 -0.03
C ASN A 49 -25.30 -6.25 0.61
N MET A 50 -24.48 -5.34 0.09
CA MET A 50 -24.41 -3.96 0.59
C MET A 50 -25.57 -3.14 0.05
N ASN A 51 -26.04 -2.19 0.86
CA ASN A 51 -27.28 -1.42 0.62
C ASN A 51 -27.07 -0.11 -0.16
N SER A 52 -25.86 0.17 -0.64
CA SER A 52 -25.64 1.38 -1.47
C SER A 52 -24.53 1.22 -2.50
N LEU A 53 -24.75 1.85 -3.66
CA LEU A 53 -23.76 1.94 -4.73
C LEU A 53 -22.43 2.54 -4.25
N SER A 54 -22.46 3.55 -3.39
CA SER A 54 -21.26 4.23 -2.90
C SER A 54 -20.41 3.31 -2.03
N GLN A 55 -21.03 2.54 -1.12
CA GLN A 55 -20.34 1.55 -0.28
C GLN A 55 -19.73 0.44 -1.14
N VAL A 56 -20.49 -0.12 -2.08
CA VAL A 56 -20.02 -1.19 -2.97
C VAL A 56 -18.80 -0.75 -3.76
N VAL A 57 -18.88 0.44 -4.37
CA VAL A 57 -17.76 0.99 -5.17
C VAL A 57 -16.56 1.28 -4.29
N SER A 58 -16.76 1.82 -3.08
CA SER A 58 -15.69 2.09 -2.12
C SER A 58 -14.99 0.81 -1.68
N ALA A 59 -15.75 -0.22 -1.34
CA ALA A 59 -15.23 -1.53 -0.95
C ALA A 59 -14.49 -2.21 -2.11
N TYR A 60 -15.09 -2.24 -3.31
CA TYR A 60 -14.47 -2.90 -4.46
C TYR A 60 -13.17 -2.22 -4.91
N LYS A 61 -13.07 -0.88 -4.78
CA LYS A 61 -11.82 -0.15 -5.03
C LYS A 61 -10.66 -0.63 -4.15
N LYS A 62 -10.94 -1.12 -2.94
CA LYS A 62 -9.90 -1.64 -2.02
C LYS A 62 -9.42 -3.03 -2.40
N ARG A 63 -10.09 -3.75 -3.30
CA ARG A 63 -9.72 -5.12 -3.74
C ARG A 63 -8.25 -5.20 -4.16
N MET A 64 -7.74 -4.18 -4.85
CA MET A 64 -6.35 -4.18 -5.35
C MET A 64 -5.29 -4.17 -4.24
N GLY A 65 -5.67 -3.84 -2.99
CA GLY A 65 -4.74 -3.87 -1.86
C GLY A 65 -4.15 -5.26 -1.58
N ILE A 66 -4.90 -6.33 -1.86
CA ILE A 66 -4.37 -7.69 -1.69
C ILE A 66 -3.25 -8.01 -2.69
N GLU A 67 -3.30 -7.44 -3.89
CA GLU A 67 -2.24 -7.62 -4.90
C GLU A 67 -0.95 -6.90 -4.50
N GLU A 68 -1.06 -5.76 -3.81
CA GLU A 68 0.10 -5.06 -3.25
C GLU A 68 0.75 -5.92 -2.16
N MET A 69 -0.04 -6.48 -1.24
CA MET A 69 0.44 -7.42 -0.22
C MET A 69 1.12 -8.65 -0.85
N PHE A 70 0.52 -9.27 -1.87
CA PHE A 70 1.13 -10.42 -2.56
C PHE A 70 2.46 -10.06 -3.23
N ARG A 71 2.58 -8.87 -3.79
CA ARG A 71 3.85 -8.41 -4.36
C ARG A 71 4.92 -8.26 -3.28
N ASP A 72 4.56 -7.64 -2.16
CA ASP A 72 5.46 -7.37 -1.03
C ASP A 72 5.91 -8.68 -0.35
N PHE A 73 5.08 -9.72 -0.31
CA PHE A 73 5.47 -11.04 0.22
C PHE A 73 6.45 -11.78 -0.69
N LYS A 74 6.37 -11.54 -2.00
CA LYS A 74 7.23 -12.17 -3.01
C LYS A 74 8.48 -11.31 -3.24
N LYS A 75 9.01 -11.32 -4.46
CA LYS A 75 10.20 -10.55 -4.87
C LYS A 75 10.12 -9.04 -4.65
N GLY A 76 8.93 -8.48 -4.38
CA GLY A 76 8.77 -7.05 -4.09
C GLY A 76 9.17 -6.64 -2.67
N GLY A 77 9.35 -7.59 -1.76
CA GLY A 77 9.74 -7.34 -0.37
C GLY A 77 10.42 -8.56 0.25
N TYR A 78 9.70 -9.31 1.08
CA TYR A 78 10.25 -10.41 1.89
C TYR A 78 10.76 -11.62 1.11
N ASN A 79 10.51 -11.69 -0.20
CA ASN A 79 11.05 -12.70 -1.11
C ASN A 79 10.75 -14.15 -0.67
N LEU A 80 9.51 -14.39 -0.22
CA LEU A 80 9.05 -15.69 0.29
C LEU A 80 9.35 -16.84 -0.70
N GLU A 81 9.25 -16.59 -2.01
CA GLU A 81 9.51 -17.58 -3.06
C GLU A 81 10.96 -18.08 -3.06
N ALA A 82 11.93 -17.26 -2.64
CA ALA A 82 13.33 -17.70 -2.56
C ALA A 82 13.60 -18.70 -1.43
N THR A 83 12.70 -18.78 -0.44
CA THR A 83 12.88 -19.70 0.70
C THR A 83 12.63 -21.16 0.34
N GLN A 84 11.87 -21.42 -0.74
CA GLN A 84 11.48 -22.76 -1.20
C GLN A 84 10.87 -23.64 -0.09
N LEU A 85 10.28 -23.03 0.94
CA LEU A 85 9.68 -23.75 2.06
C LEU A 85 8.31 -24.31 1.71
N GLU A 86 7.98 -25.47 2.28
CA GLU A 86 6.70 -26.14 2.10
C GLU A 86 6.09 -26.59 3.44
N GLY A 87 4.83 -26.99 3.41
CA GLY A 87 4.11 -27.58 4.54
C GLY A 87 4.11 -26.70 5.80
N LYS A 88 4.39 -27.30 6.96
CA LYS A 88 4.37 -26.61 8.26
C LYS A 88 5.38 -25.45 8.34
N ARG A 89 6.56 -25.57 7.73
CA ARG A 89 7.59 -24.52 7.76
C ARG A 89 7.13 -23.27 7.00
N LEU A 90 6.48 -23.46 5.85
CA LEU A 90 5.90 -22.36 5.08
C LEU A 90 4.79 -21.66 5.89
N LEU A 91 3.90 -22.42 6.53
CA LEU A 91 2.83 -21.84 7.36
C LEU A 91 3.39 -21.02 8.52
N SER A 92 4.39 -21.52 9.24
CA SER A 92 5.03 -20.78 10.32
C SER A 92 5.68 -19.49 9.82
N LEU A 93 6.38 -19.54 8.69
CA LEU A 93 6.99 -18.35 8.11
C LEU A 93 5.93 -17.33 7.65
N LEU A 94 4.84 -17.79 7.04
CA LEU A 94 3.76 -16.92 6.60
C LEU A 94 3.08 -16.20 7.77
N LEU A 95 2.93 -16.87 8.91
CA LEU A 95 2.44 -16.27 10.14
C LEU A 95 3.39 -15.15 10.62
N LEU A 96 4.70 -15.42 10.68
CA LEU A 96 5.71 -14.42 11.07
C LEU A 96 5.73 -13.22 10.11
N ILE A 97 5.71 -13.48 8.81
CA ILE A 97 5.64 -12.45 7.77
C ILE A 97 4.38 -11.60 7.91
N THR A 98 3.25 -12.19 8.28
CA THR A 98 2.00 -11.43 8.47
C THR A 98 2.13 -10.42 9.61
N PHE A 99 2.75 -10.80 10.73
CA PHE A 99 3.02 -9.88 11.83
C PHE A 99 4.03 -8.80 11.42
N ALA A 100 5.15 -9.19 10.81
CA ALA A 100 6.19 -8.27 10.36
C ALA A 100 5.65 -7.26 9.32
N TYR A 101 4.85 -7.73 8.36
CA TYR A 101 4.21 -6.90 7.35
C TYR A 101 3.25 -5.89 7.97
N THR A 102 2.47 -6.33 8.97
CA THR A 102 1.55 -5.44 9.69
C THR A 102 2.31 -4.36 10.43
N GLN A 103 3.37 -4.71 11.17
CA GLN A 103 4.23 -3.74 11.86
C GLN A 103 4.88 -2.74 10.90
N ALA A 104 5.51 -3.21 9.83
CA ALA A 104 6.12 -2.35 8.82
C ALA A 104 5.09 -1.44 8.13
N THR A 105 3.88 -1.95 7.86
CA THR A 105 2.80 -1.15 7.26
C THR A 105 2.31 -0.05 8.21
N LEU A 106 2.16 -0.35 9.49
CA LEU A 106 1.78 0.64 10.51
C LEU A 106 2.85 1.71 10.70
N ALA A 107 4.12 1.30 10.79
CA ALA A 107 5.25 2.23 10.85
C ALA A 107 5.28 3.14 9.62
N GLY A 108 5.11 2.58 8.42
CA GLY A 108 5.01 3.35 7.19
C GLY A 108 3.85 4.34 7.15
N ASP A 109 2.70 4.00 7.74
CA ASP A 109 1.57 4.93 7.87
C ASP A 109 1.89 6.06 8.87
N ASN A 110 2.50 5.72 10.01
CA ASN A 110 2.97 6.70 10.99
C ASN A 110 3.99 7.67 10.38
N LEU A 111 4.96 7.17 9.62
CA LEU A 111 5.95 7.98 8.89
C LEU A 111 5.30 8.93 7.89
N GLN A 112 4.25 8.47 7.22
CA GLN A 112 3.45 9.30 6.32
C GLN A 112 2.66 10.36 7.09
N GLY A 113 2.01 10.00 8.19
CA GLY A 113 1.26 10.92 9.06
C GLY A 113 2.16 12.03 9.65
N LYS A 114 3.41 11.69 10.00
CA LYS A 114 4.42 12.64 10.49
C LYS A 114 5.05 13.50 9.40
N GLY A 115 4.75 13.27 8.12
CA GLY A 115 5.29 14.03 7.00
C GLY A 115 6.78 13.79 6.71
N VAL A 116 7.36 12.70 7.24
CA VAL A 116 8.79 12.37 7.07
C VAL A 116 9.06 11.31 6.01
N ALA A 117 8.02 10.78 5.36
CA ALA A 117 8.12 9.76 4.32
C ALA A 117 9.12 10.09 3.18
N ASN A 118 9.32 11.38 2.88
CA ASN A 118 10.23 11.83 1.82
C ASN A 118 11.71 11.66 2.17
N TYR A 119 12.04 11.48 3.46
CA TYR A 119 13.41 11.25 3.92
C TYR A 119 13.82 9.78 3.79
N VAL A 120 12.87 8.87 3.96
CA VAL A 120 13.09 7.42 3.91
C VAL A 120 12.80 6.83 2.53
N GLY A 121 12.06 7.53 1.68
CA GLY A 121 11.73 7.04 0.34
C GLY A 121 11.30 8.14 -0.62
N ARG A 122 11.33 7.82 -1.91
CA ARG A 122 10.91 8.77 -2.95
C ARG A 122 9.38 8.78 -3.08
N PRO A 123 8.69 9.90 -2.77
CA PRO A 123 7.21 9.93 -2.77
C PRO A 123 6.61 9.84 -4.17
N LYS A 124 7.21 10.50 -5.17
CA LYS A 124 6.70 10.57 -6.54
C LYS A 124 7.82 10.87 -7.55
N GLU A 125 7.64 10.40 -8.77
CA GLU A 125 8.48 10.73 -9.94
C GLU A 125 7.66 11.53 -10.96
N ALA A 126 8.32 12.40 -11.72
CA ALA A 126 7.65 13.34 -12.62
C ALA A 126 6.66 12.67 -13.61
N LYS A 127 6.95 11.44 -14.06
CA LYS A 127 6.12 10.69 -15.02
C LYS A 127 5.14 9.69 -14.37
N ARG A 128 5.20 9.49 -13.05
CA ARG A 128 4.40 8.46 -12.36
C ARG A 128 3.14 9.06 -11.76
N GLN A 129 1.97 8.50 -12.09
CA GLN A 129 0.70 8.96 -11.51
C GLN A 129 0.48 8.44 -10.09
N ASN A 130 0.97 7.23 -9.80
CA ASN A 130 0.83 6.57 -8.50
C ASN A 130 2.11 6.71 -7.66
N ARG A 131 1.99 6.52 -6.34
CA ARG A 131 3.15 6.46 -5.44
C ARG A 131 4.10 5.34 -5.85
N ARG A 132 5.40 5.53 -5.59
CA ARG A 132 6.42 4.53 -5.88
C ARG A 132 6.39 3.38 -4.87
N HIS A 133 6.31 3.74 -3.60
CA HIS A 133 6.48 2.86 -2.47
C HIS A 133 5.18 2.67 -1.70
N SER A 134 4.89 1.43 -1.30
CA SER A 134 3.80 1.08 -0.39
C SER A 134 4.11 1.59 1.02
N ARG A 135 3.12 1.59 1.92
CA ARG A 135 3.35 1.92 3.33
C ARG A 135 4.33 0.92 3.96
N PHE A 136 4.13 -0.36 3.69
CA PHE A 136 5.07 -1.43 4.02
C PHE A 136 6.53 -1.06 3.68
N TYR A 137 6.78 -0.67 2.43
CA TYR A 137 8.11 -0.31 1.97
C TYR A 137 8.69 0.91 2.72
N LEU A 138 7.86 1.93 2.99
CA LEU A 138 8.29 3.08 3.79
C LEU A 138 8.67 2.70 5.22
N GLY A 139 7.96 1.74 5.83
CA GLY A 139 8.29 1.20 7.14
C GLY A 139 9.63 0.48 7.14
N LEU A 140 9.86 -0.45 6.20
CA LEU A 140 11.16 -1.13 6.09
C LEU A 140 12.30 -0.15 5.88
N HIS A 141 12.15 0.76 4.92
CA HIS A 141 13.18 1.77 4.65
C HIS A 141 13.41 2.74 5.81
N GLY A 142 12.38 3.01 6.60
CA GLY A 142 12.54 3.79 7.82
C GLY A 142 13.46 3.10 8.82
N GLN A 143 13.28 1.78 9.01
CA GLN A 143 14.15 0.98 9.87
C GLN A 143 15.57 0.90 9.31
N ASP A 144 15.73 0.54 8.03
CA ASP A 144 17.04 0.45 7.37
C ASP A 144 17.82 1.78 7.48
N TRP A 145 17.11 2.91 7.40
CA TRP A 145 17.70 4.24 7.52
C TRP A 145 18.14 4.55 8.95
N LEU A 146 17.37 4.15 9.97
CA LEU A 146 17.78 4.27 11.37
C LEU A 146 19.01 3.40 11.66
N ASP A 147 18.97 2.14 11.22
CA ASP A 147 20.07 1.20 11.41
C ASP A 147 21.35 1.71 10.73
N SER A 148 21.23 2.26 9.52
CA SER A 148 22.36 2.88 8.82
C SER A 148 22.94 4.09 9.56
N LEU A 149 22.09 4.94 10.13
CA LEU A 149 22.57 6.10 10.89
C LEU A 149 23.29 5.69 12.17
N ASP A 150 22.87 4.60 12.81
CA ASP A 150 23.52 4.05 13.99
C ASP A 150 24.87 3.44 13.64
N ILE A 151 24.92 2.61 12.59
CA ILE A 151 26.14 1.96 12.09
C ILE A 151 27.21 3.00 11.72
N PHE A 152 26.82 4.08 11.05
CA PHE A 152 27.74 5.11 10.54
C PHE A 152 27.77 6.37 11.41
N ALA A 153 27.40 6.27 12.69
CA ALA A 153 27.26 7.44 13.56
C ALA A 153 28.54 8.27 13.62
N LYS A 154 29.70 7.61 13.75
CA LYS A 154 31.01 8.29 13.87
C LYS A 154 31.38 9.02 12.59
N GLU A 155 31.28 8.36 11.44
CA GLU A 155 31.60 8.91 10.13
C GLU A 155 30.68 10.10 9.79
N VAL A 156 29.40 10.00 10.18
CA VAL A 156 28.45 11.11 10.03
C VAL A 156 28.87 12.30 10.87
N GLU A 157 29.33 12.11 12.11
CA GLU A 157 29.80 13.22 12.95
C GLU A 157 31.06 13.89 12.40
N GLU A 158 32.03 13.10 11.94
CA GLU A 158 33.23 13.60 11.26
C GLU A 158 32.84 14.41 10.02
N LEU A 159 31.95 13.90 9.17
CA LEU A 159 31.50 14.59 7.96
C LEU A 159 30.73 15.89 8.26
N VAL A 160 29.95 15.91 9.33
CA VAL A 160 29.26 17.12 9.82
C VAL A 160 30.26 18.18 10.29
N SER A 161 31.34 17.75 10.96
CA SER A 161 32.39 18.67 11.45
C SER A 161 33.14 19.39 10.31
N LEU A 162 33.30 18.73 9.16
CA LEU A 162 33.97 19.29 7.98
C LEU A 162 33.15 20.36 7.25
N SER A 163 31.84 20.47 7.53
CA SER A 163 30.95 21.40 6.81
C SER A 163 30.04 22.21 7.75
N PRO A 164 30.65 23.03 8.64
CA PRO A 164 29.92 23.78 9.66
C PRO A 164 28.86 24.73 9.08
N GLN A 165 29.07 25.26 7.87
CA GLN A 165 28.11 26.10 7.16
C GLN A 165 26.77 25.39 6.86
N LYS A 166 26.74 24.06 6.85
CA LYS A 166 25.52 23.24 6.63
C LYS A 166 24.85 22.77 7.93
N ARG A 167 25.33 23.20 9.11
CA ARG A 167 24.85 22.77 10.44
C ARG A 167 23.32 22.77 10.60
N ARG A 168 22.62 23.79 10.05
CA ARG A 168 21.15 23.87 10.10
C ARG A 168 20.47 22.70 9.39
N TYR A 169 21.02 22.23 8.27
CA TYR A 169 20.48 21.08 7.53
C TYR A 169 20.68 19.78 8.30
N TYR A 170 21.84 19.61 8.94
CA TYR A 170 22.13 18.45 9.78
C TYR A 170 21.22 18.39 11.02
N GLN A 171 20.98 19.52 11.68
CA GLN A 171 20.01 19.60 12.79
C GLN A 171 18.60 19.21 12.36
N ARG A 172 18.17 19.65 11.16
CA ARG A 172 16.89 19.21 10.58
C ARG A 172 16.88 17.70 10.34
N GLY A 173 17.98 17.13 9.84
CA GLY A 173 18.16 15.67 9.68
C GLY A 173 18.01 14.93 11.01
N ARG A 174 18.74 15.34 12.06
CA ARG A 174 18.64 14.75 13.40
C ARG A 174 17.22 14.83 13.99
N ARG A 175 16.51 15.94 13.79
CA ARG A 175 15.09 16.07 14.19
C ARG A 175 14.21 15.06 13.44
N VAL A 176 14.45 14.88 12.15
CA VAL A 176 13.75 13.88 11.35
C VAL A 176 14.07 12.46 11.85
N THR A 177 15.30 12.18 12.27
CA THR A 177 15.65 10.89 12.88
C THR A 177 14.81 10.58 14.10
N SER A 178 14.65 11.53 15.02
CA SER A 178 13.77 11.37 16.18
C SER A 178 12.29 11.13 15.80
N LEU A 179 11.81 11.79 14.74
CA LEU A 179 10.45 11.58 14.24
C LEU A 179 10.25 10.20 13.61
N ILE A 180 11.27 9.69 12.90
CA ILE A 180 11.29 8.36 12.30
C ILE A 180 11.33 7.31 13.41
N GLN A 181 12.23 7.46 14.38
CA GLN A 181 12.36 6.52 15.51
C GLN A 181 11.08 6.39 16.32
N SER A 182 10.36 7.48 16.57
CA SER A 182 9.07 7.44 17.26
C SER A 182 7.91 6.88 16.43
N ALA A 183 8.14 6.49 15.17
CA ALA A 183 7.11 5.91 14.30
C ALA A 183 7.02 4.37 14.41
N PHE A 184 8.04 3.77 15.01
CA PHE A 184 8.15 2.36 15.37
C PHE A 184 7.84 2.21 16.87
#